data_AF-A0A662QV48-F1
#
_entry.id   AF-A0A662QV48-F1
#
_cell.length_a   1.000
_cell.length_b   1.000
_cell.length_c   1.000
_cell.angle_alpha   90.00
_cell.angle_beta   90.00
_cell.angle_gamma   90.00
#
_symmetry.space_group_name_H-M   'P 1'
#
loop_
_entity.id
_entity.type
_entity.pdbx_description
1 polymer ?
#
loop_
_entity_poly.entity_id
_entity_poly.type
_entity_poly.pdbx_seq_one_letter_code
_entity_poly.pdbx_strand_id
1 'polypeptide(L)' 'MAENKCKTMTRIVKELAQILECSESALWNNVNSLKRSKLIENNREKPVKLTYVGILIINPNFRGDLDGK' A
#
# COMPACT_ATOMS: atom_id res chain seq x y z
N MET A 1 -11.53 0.01 20.43
CA MET A 1 -10.84 1.00 19.56
C MET A 1 -9.74 0.26 18.83
N ALA A 2 -9.93 -0.03 17.53
CA ALA A 2 -8.86 -0.64 16.74
C ALA A 2 -7.79 0.41 16.52
N GLU A 3 -6.62 0.25 17.15
CA GLU A 3 -5.46 1.09 16.90
C GLU A 3 -5.18 1.07 15.39
N ASN A 4 -5.40 2.21 14.72
CA ASN A 4 -4.79 2.54 13.44
C ASN A 4 -3.27 2.69 13.65
N LYS A 5 -2.63 1.62 14.16
CA LYS A 5 -1.18 1.51 14.27
C LYS A 5 -0.66 1.65 12.87
N CYS A 6 -0.05 2.81 12.59
CA CYS A 6 0.63 3.16 11.37
C CYS A 6 1.31 1.91 10.81
N LYS A 7 0.68 1.23 9.84
CA LYS A 7 1.20 -0.04 9.34
C LYS A 7 2.42 0.31 8.51
N THR A 8 3.58 0.17 9.12
CA THR A 8 4.87 0.31 8.44
C THR A 8 4.94 -0.71 7.31
N MET A 9 5.77 -0.44 6.30
CA MET A 9 5.90 -1.32 5.12
C MET A 9 6.16 -2.77 5.52
N THR A 10 7.01 -2.97 6.54
CA THR A 10 7.35 -4.27 7.11
C THR A 10 6.13 -5.03 7.61
N ARG A 11 5.19 -4.37 8.28
CA ARG A 11 3.97 -5.01 8.78
C ARG A 11 3.05 -5.43 7.64
N ILE A 12 2.91 -4.59 6.62
CA ILE A 12 2.11 -4.91 5.42
C ILE A 12 2.71 -6.11 4.69
N VAL A 13 4.03 -6.14 4.49
CA VAL A 13 4.68 -7.28 3.83
C VAL A 13 4.46 -8.57 4.60
N LYS A 14 4.58 -8.56 5.93
CA LYS A 14 4.33 -9.74 6.77
C LYS A 14 2.89 -10.22 6.70
N GLU A 15 1.92 -9.32 6.84
CA GLU A 15 0.51 -9.66 6.75
C GLU A 15 0.15 -10.20 5.36
N LEU A 16 0.64 -9.55 4.29
CA LEU A 16 0.40 -10.02 2.92
C LEU A 16 1.09 -11.35 2.62
N ALA A 17 2.28 -11.62 3.18
CA ALA A 17 2.98 -12.88 3.00
C ALA A 17 2.17 -14.05 3.54
N GLN A 18 1.52 -13.86 4.69
CA GLN A 18 0.62 -14.84 5.28
C GLN A 18 -0.67 -15.00 4.48
N ILE A 19 -1.29 -13.90 4.05
CA ILE A 19 -2.56 -13.94 3.31
C ILE A 19 -2.39 -14.56 1.92
N LEU A 20 -1.28 -14.24 1.24
CA LEU A 20 -1.00 -14.68 -0.13
C LEU A 20 -0.15 -15.95 -0.19
N GLU A 21 0.17 -16.55 0.96
CA GLU A 21 0.99 -17.76 1.10
C GLU A 21 2.28 -17.71 0.25
N CYS A 22 3.00 -16.60 0.33
CA CYS A 22 4.20 -16.36 -0.47
C CYS A 22 5.36 -15.81 0.36
N SER A 23 6.57 -15.79 -0.22
CA SER A 23 7.75 -15.33 0.49
C SER A 23 7.74 -13.82 0.74
N GLU A 24 8.15 -13.41 1.95
CA GLU A 24 8.33 -11.99 2.28
C GLU A 24 9.29 -11.29 1.30
N SER A 25 10.31 -12.01 0.80
CA SER A 25 11.28 -11.48 -0.17
C SER A 25 10.63 -11.17 -1.53
N ALA A 26 9.75 -12.04 -2.05
CA ALA A 26 9.00 -11.77 -3.27
C ALA A 26 8.07 -10.56 -3.09
N LEU A 27 7.40 -10.47 -1.93
CA LEU A 27 6.54 -9.32 -1.64
C LEU A 27 7.31 -8.01 -1.51
N TRP A 28 8.49 -8.01 -0.88
CA TRP A 28 9.36 -6.83 -0.85
C TRP A 28 9.73 -6.35 -2.25
N ASN A 29 10.06 -7.28 -3.16
CA ASN A 29 10.37 -6.93 -4.55
C ASN A 29 9.17 -6.29 -5.27
N ASN A 30 7.97 -6.84 -5.05
CA ASN A 30 6.73 -6.32 -5.65
C ASN A 30 6.37 -4.95 -5.08
N VAL A 31 6.37 -4.81 -3.75
CA VAL A 31 6.10 -3.55 -3.05
C VAL A 31 7.09 -2.45 -3.45
N ASN A 32 8.38 -2.77 -3.56
CA ASN A 32 9.38 -1.83 -4.04
C ASN A 32 9.13 -1.43 -5.51
N SER A 33 8.64 -2.34 -6.34
CA SER A 33 8.26 -2.04 -7.72
C SER A 33 7.05 -1.11 -7.78
N LEU A 34 6.01 -1.36 -6.97
CA LEU A 34 4.85 -0.48 -6.84
C LEU A 34 5.24 0.93 -6.38
N LYS A 35 6.18 1.04 -5.44
CA LYS A 35 6.73 2.31 -4.97
C LYS A 35 7.49 3.04 -6.08
N ARG A 36 8.36 2.34 -6.82
CA ARG A 36 9.10 2.92 -7.97
C ARG A 36 8.15 3.40 -9.07
N SER A 37 7.06 2.67 -9.28
CA SER A 37 6.01 3.05 -10.24
C SER A 37 5.05 4.13 -9.72
N LYS A 38 5.29 4.69 -8.53
CA LYS A 38 4.45 5.73 -7.91
C LYS A 38 2.98 5.31 -7.72
N LEU A 39 2.74 4.02 -7.53
CA LEU A 39 1.40 3.46 -7.26
C LEU A 39 1.08 3.42 -5.76
N ILE A 40 2.14 3.38 -4.94
CA ILE A 40 2.05 3.50 -3.49
C ILE A 40 3.01 4.56 -2.99
N GLU A 41 2.62 5.23 -1.92
CA GLU A 41 3.45 6.14 -1.16
C GLU A 41 3.71 5.59 0.23
N ASN A 42 4.97 5.64 0.64
CA ASN A 42 5.38 5.38 2.01
C ASN A 42 6.31 6.52 2.42
N ASN A 43 5.82 7.33 3.36
CA ASN A 43 6.68 8.27 4.08
C ASN A 43 7.13 7.57 5.37
N ARG A 44 8.38 7.73 5.80
CA ARG A 44 8.97 6.94 6.91
C ARG A 44 8.14 6.95 8.21
N GLU A 45 7.31 7.97 8.39
CA GLU A 45 6.45 8.18 9.55
C GLU A 45 4.94 8.06 9.23
N LYS A 46 4.57 7.81 7.97
CA LYS A 46 3.18 7.73 7.52
C LYS A 46 2.82 6.31 7.09
N PRO A 47 1.54 5.92 7.22
CA PRO A 47 1.09 4.62 6.73
C PRO A 47 1.27 4.54 5.22
N VAL A 48 1.46 3.32 4.71
CA VAL A 48 1.45 3.09 3.26
C VAL A 48 0.08 3.46 2.71
N LYS A 49 0.06 4.27 1.66
CA LYS A 49 -1.17 4.67 0.96
C LYS A 49 -1.06 4.33 -0.52
N LEU A 50 -2.19 3.99 -1.12
CA LEU A 50 -2.31 3.98 -2.58
C LEU A 50 -2.30 5.43 -3.08
N THR A 51 -1.62 5.67 -4.20
CA THR A 51 -1.76 6.96 -4.91
C THR A 51 -3.06 6.96 -5.70
N TYR A 52 -3.48 8.11 -6.21
CA TYR A 52 -4.64 8.19 -7.09
C TYR A 52 -4.53 7.26 -8.29
N VAL A 53 -3.34 7.20 -8.91
CA VAL A 53 -3.07 6.28 -10.02
C VAL A 53 -3.23 4.83 -9.58
N GLY A 54 -2.73 4.46 -8.40
CA GLY A 54 -2.93 3.13 -7.82
C GLY A 54 -4.40 2.79 -7.59
N ILE A 55 -5.20 3.75 -7.12
CA ILE A 55 -6.66 3.58 -6.93
C ILE A 55 -7.35 3.37 -8.28
N LEU A 56 -7.03 4.17 -9.30
CA LEU A 56 -7.64 4.04 -10.64
C LEU A 56 -7.33 2.69 -11.30
N ILE A 57 -6.15 2.12 -11.07
CA ILE A 57 -5.83 0.77 -11.60
C ILE A 57 -6.73 -0.31 -10.98
N ILE A 58 -6.98 -0.22 -9.67
CA ILE A 58 -7.79 -1.21 -8.94
C ILE A 58 -9.28 -0.96 -9.17
N ASN A 59 -9.68 0.31 -9.28
CA ASN A 59 -11.04 0.74 -9.52
C ASN A 59 -11.07 1.88 -10.56
N PRO A 60 -11.14 1.54 -11.85
CA PRO A 60 -11.16 2.53 -12.94
C PRO A 60 -12.34 3.50 -12.90
N ASN A 61 -13.42 3.12 -12.20
CA ASN A 61 -14.62 3.94 -12.04
C ASN A 61 -14.58 4.81 -10.78
N PHE A 62 -13.46 4.82 -10.04
CA PHE A 62 -13.33 5.64 -8.84
C PHE A 62 -13.42 7.13 -9.19
N ARG A 63 -14.48 7.78 -8.70
CA ARG A 63 -14.74 9.22 -8.81
C ARG A 63 -14.60 9.93 -7.45
N GLY A 64 -13.72 9.45 -6.59
CA GLY A 64 -13.55 10.05 -5.27
C GLY A 64 -12.81 11.38 -5.33
N ASP A 65 -13.24 12.31 -4.50
CA ASP A 65 -12.54 13.56 -4.22
C ASP A 65 -11.26 13.22 -3.45
N LEU A 66 -10.10 13.56 -4.03
CA LEU A 66 -8.80 13.16 -3.49
C LEU A 66 -8.36 13.95 -2.26
N ASP A 67 -9.08 15.02 -1.96
CA ASP A 67 -8.86 15.84 -0.80
C ASP A 67 -10.10 15.80 0.09
N GLY A 68 -9.95 15.29 1.31
CA GLY A 68 -10.81 15.71 2.40
C GLY A 68 -10.51 17.17 2.75
N LYS A 69 -10.93 18.09 1.88
CA LYS A 69 -11.14 19.51 2.17
C LYS A 69 -12.57 19.89 1.87
#